data_AF-A0AAW0D1Y2-F1
#
_entry.id   AF-A0AAW0D1Y2-F1
#
_cell.length_a   1.000
_cell.length_b   1.000
_cell.length_c   1.000
_cell.angle_alpha   90.00
_cell.angle_beta   90.00
_cell.angle_gamma   90.00
#
_symmetry.space_group_name_H-M   'P 1'
#
loop_
_entity.id
_entity.type
_entity.pdbx_description
1 polymer ?
#
loop_
_entity_poly.entity_id
_entity_poly.type
_entity_poly.pdbx_seq_one_letter_code
_entity_poly.pdbx_strand_id
1 'polypeptide(L)'
;MTSRPANVGILAMELYFPRRCISEADLEVYDGVSQGKYTIGLGQEYMAFPDDREDINSFALNAVSGLLEKYAIDPQSIGRIDVGTETLVDKSKSVKTTLMRLFAEAGNHDIEGIDSKNACYGSTAALFNAINWIESSSWDGRNAIVVSGDIAVYAEGPARPAGGAGACAVLIGPNAPMVFEPIHGTYMADTYDFYKPELSSEYPKVDGPASVITYMLALDESYKAYKAKAGKAAVKAAAAGDAPVPFSLDDVDYALFHSPYGKQVLKAHARVLYNDVLANPSSQLAGSLAAPERDAFLSASQEASLLDKNLERTFISLGKASFASKVEPAMACSKRLGNMYTASLYGCLASLLSTVPSAKLIGTRVSMYAFGGGCAASFWTMKIQGDTSEIAGKMDLLNRLGKMKVVPCQEFVDALKLREKNHNVANFTPEGSIDNIWPGAYYLASVDEKYRRTYEKAPAGSD
;
A
#
# COMPACT_ATOMS: atom_id res chain seq x y z
N MET A 1 -10.23 36.37 -1.71
CA MET A 1 -9.60 35.09 -1.35
C MET A 1 -10.56 34.00 -1.79
N THR A 2 -10.15 33.13 -2.71
CA THR A 2 -10.91 31.92 -3.00
C THR A 2 -11.03 31.10 -1.72
N SER A 3 -12.21 30.55 -1.43
CA SER A 3 -12.39 29.65 -0.29
C SER A 3 -11.50 28.42 -0.47
N ARG A 4 -10.81 27.98 0.58
CA ARG A 4 -10.07 26.71 0.54
C ARG A 4 -10.98 25.57 0.08
N PRO A 5 -10.48 24.63 -0.75
CA PRO A 5 -11.28 23.47 -1.13
C PRO A 5 -11.70 22.69 0.11
N ALA A 6 -12.95 22.25 0.11
CA ALA A 6 -13.50 21.42 1.17
C ALA A 6 -13.45 19.95 0.79
N ASN A 7 -13.38 19.07 1.80
CA ASN A 7 -13.49 17.63 1.63
C ASN A 7 -12.51 17.07 0.58
N VAL A 8 -11.24 17.50 0.64
CA VAL A 8 -10.20 17.01 -0.25
C VAL A 8 -9.93 15.53 0.06
N GLY A 9 -9.88 14.69 -0.98
CA GLY A 9 -9.70 13.26 -0.80
C GLY A 9 -9.75 12.50 -2.11
N ILE A 10 -9.99 11.19 -2.02
CA ILE A 10 -9.98 10.28 -3.19
C ILE A 10 -11.34 10.30 -3.88
N LEU A 11 -11.34 10.72 -5.15
CA LEU A 11 -12.49 10.75 -6.05
C LEU A 11 -12.67 9.44 -6.82
N ALA A 12 -11.57 8.84 -7.26
CA ALA A 12 -11.55 7.64 -8.08
C ALA A 12 -10.28 6.83 -7.81
N MET A 13 -10.34 5.52 -8.07
CA MET A 13 -9.24 4.59 -7.81
C MET A 13 -9.21 3.48 -8.87
N GLU A 14 -8.01 3.08 -9.29
CA GLU A 14 -7.80 1.96 -10.20
C GLU A 14 -6.52 1.20 -9.84
N LEU A 15 -6.58 -0.14 -9.91
CA LEU A 15 -5.43 -1.01 -9.67
C LEU A 15 -4.98 -1.73 -10.93
N TYR A 16 -3.67 -1.94 -11.03
CA TYR A 16 -3.05 -2.88 -11.95
C TYR A 16 -2.23 -3.90 -11.17
N PHE A 17 -2.25 -5.16 -11.61
CA PHE A 17 -1.43 -6.24 -11.06
C PHE A 17 -1.17 -7.28 -12.15
N PRO A 18 -0.06 -8.04 -12.08
CA PRO A 18 0.24 -9.08 -13.06
C PRO A 18 -0.91 -10.09 -13.21
N ARG A 19 -1.03 -10.70 -14.40
CA ARG A 19 -2.08 -11.69 -14.66
C ARG A 19 -1.81 -13.04 -13.98
N ARG A 20 -0.58 -13.27 -13.52
CA ARG A 20 -0.12 -14.53 -12.93
C ARG A 20 0.19 -14.40 -11.45
N CYS A 21 -0.06 -15.47 -10.73
CA CYS A 21 0.40 -15.66 -9.36
C CYS A 21 0.76 -17.13 -9.12
N ILE A 22 1.54 -17.39 -8.07
CA ILE A 22 1.76 -18.74 -7.54
C ILE A 22 0.95 -18.94 -6.25
N SER A 23 0.69 -20.20 -5.91
CA SER A 23 0.16 -20.61 -4.61
C SER A 23 1.29 -20.71 -3.59
N GLU A 24 1.10 -20.12 -2.42
CA GLU A 24 2.05 -20.24 -1.31
C GLU A 24 2.11 -21.66 -0.74
N ALA A 25 1.00 -22.41 -0.81
CA ALA A 25 1.00 -23.82 -0.43
C ALA A 25 1.85 -24.68 -1.38
N ASP A 26 1.82 -24.37 -2.68
CA ASP A 26 2.66 -25.06 -3.66
C ASP A 26 4.13 -24.64 -3.51
N LEU A 27 4.38 -23.38 -3.15
CA LEU A 27 5.72 -22.89 -2.86
C LEU A 27 6.32 -23.55 -1.61
N GLU A 28 5.51 -23.84 -0.59
CA GLU A 28 5.96 -24.62 0.59
C GLU A 28 6.51 -25.99 0.17
N VAL A 29 5.82 -26.68 -0.74
CA VAL A 29 6.25 -27.97 -1.29
C VAL A 29 7.50 -27.80 -2.16
N TYR A 30 7.51 -26.80 -3.04
CA TYR A 30 8.64 -26.52 -3.94
C TYR A 30 9.93 -26.22 -3.18
N ASP A 31 9.85 -25.42 -2.12
CA ASP A 31 11.00 -25.04 -1.28
C ASP A 31 11.40 -26.12 -0.25
N GLY A 32 10.62 -27.21 -0.14
CA GLY A 32 10.87 -28.28 0.83
C GLY A 32 10.73 -27.84 2.29
N VAL A 33 9.82 -26.91 2.58
CA VAL A 33 9.56 -26.41 3.93
C VAL A 33 8.32 -27.05 4.55
N SER A 34 8.15 -26.90 5.87
CA SER A 34 6.98 -27.44 6.57
C SER A 34 5.69 -26.78 6.09
N GLN A 35 4.64 -27.58 5.92
CA GLN A 35 3.28 -27.10 5.66
C GLN A 35 2.87 -26.03 6.68
N GLY A 36 2.29 -24.93 6.20
CA GLY A 36 1.88 -23.81 7.04
C GLY A 36 2.96 -22.75 7.26
N LYS A 37 4.21 -22.96 6.83
CA LYS A 37 5.27 -21.96 7.03
C LYS A 37 4.94 -20.62 6.38
N TYR A 38 4.40 -20.63 5.17
CA TYR A 38 4.02 -19.43 4.42
C TYR A 38 2.53 -19.14 4.61
N THR A 39 1.68 -20.16 4.47
CA THR A 39 0.22 -20.01 4.56
C THR A 39 -0.30 -19.62 5.94
N ILE A 40 0.34 -20.07 7.02
CA ILE A 40 -0.04 -19.72 8.40
C ILE A 40 0.99 -18.78 9.04
N GLY A 41 2.29 -19.06 8.82
CA GLY A 41 3.39 -18.30 9.40
C GLY A 41 3.47 -16.89 8.85
N LEU A 42 3.39 -16.72 7.53
CA LEU A 42 3.28 -15.41 6.87
C LEU A 42 1.82 -14.98 6.68
N GLY A 43 0.87 -15.92 6.66
CA GLY A 43 -0.53 -15.60 6.39
C GLY A 43 -0.77 -15.17 4.95
N GLN A 44 0.00 -15.71 4.01
CA GLN A 44 -0.10 -15.45 2.57
C GLN A 44 -0.74 -16.63 1.86
N GLU A 45 -1.55 -16.38 0.84
CA GLU A 45 -2.21 -17.46 0.07
C GLU A 45 -1.61 -17.58 -1.33
N TYR A 46 -1.35 -16.44 -1.96
CA TYR A 46 -0.77 -16.34 -3.29
C TYR A 46 0.20 -15.16 -3.39
N MET A 47 1.11 -15.24 -4.36
CA MET A 47 2.05 -14.16 -4.67
C MET A 47 2.03 -13.85 -6.16
N ALA A 48 1.71 -12.60 -6.51
CA ALA A 48 1.72 -12.11 -7.89
C ALA A 48 3.14 -11.79 -8.33
N PHE A 49 3.46 -12.05 -9.59
CA PHE A 49 4.78 -11.77 -10.13
C PHE A 49 4.72 -11.45 -11.64
N PRO A 50 5.51 -10.47 -12.11
CA PRO A 50 5.77 -10.27 -13.52
C PRO A 50 7.01 -11.05 -13.98
N ASP A 51 7.21 -11.16 -15.29
CA ASP A 51 8.50 -11.49 -15.90
C ASP A 51 9.17 -10.22 -16.44
N ASP A 52 9.98 -10.31 -17.48
CA ASP A 52 10.69 -9.20 -18.11
C ASP A 52 9.82 -8.34 -19.05
N ARG A 53 8.56 -8.72 -19.29
CA ARG A 53 7.59 -7.91 -20.06
C ARG A 53 6.97 -6.79 -19.26
N GLU A 54 7.09 -6.78 -17.93
CA GLU A 54 6.50 -5.73 -17.10
C GLU A 54 7.54 -5.10 -16.18
N ASP A 55 7.53 -3.77 -16.15
CA ASP A 55 8.31 -2.93 -15.26
C ASP A 55 7.44 -1.86 -14.58
N ILE A 56 8.06 -1.07 -13.70
CA ILE A 56 7.36 0.00 -12.97
C ILE A 56 6.66 1.02 -13.89
N ASN A 57 7.23 1.33 -15.06
CA ASN A 57 6.62 2.27 -15.98
C ASN A 57 5.36 1.65 -16.62
N SER A 58 5.42 0.38 -17.05
CA SER A 58 4.24 -0.31 -17.59
C SER A 58 3.13 -0.45 -16.55
N PHE A 59 3.48 -0.74 -15.29
CA PHE A 59 2.54 -0.76 -14.17
C PHE A 59 1.85 0.58 -13.97
N ALA A 60 2.63 1.67 -13.92
CA ALA A 60 2.13 3.02 -13.76
C ALA A 60 1.26 3.45 -14.97
N LEU A 61 1.70 3.15 -16.20
CA LEU A 61 0.94 3.42 -17.42
C LEU A 61 -0.41 2.70 -17.39
N ASN A 62 -0.45 1.43 -16.96
CA ASN A 62 -1.69 0.67 -16.85
C ASN A 62 -2.63 1.19 -15.78
N ALA A 63 -2.12 1.51 -14.58
CA ALA A 63 -2.94 2.06 -13.52
C ALA A 63 -3.55 3.42 -13.90
N VAL A 64 -2.75 4.31 -14.50
CA VAL A 64 -3.21 5.65 -14.90
C VAL A 64 -4.11 5.61 -16.13
N SER A 65 -3.77 4.87 -17.18
CA SER A 65 -4.65 4.74 -18.35
C SER A 65 -5.98 4.09 -17.99
N GLY A 66 -5.96 3.03 -17.16
CA GLY A 66 -7.18 2.42 -16.64
C GLY A 66 -8.04 3.41 -15.85
N LEU A 67 -7.43 4.25 -15.00
CA LEU A 67 -8.13 5.31 -14.27
C LEU A 67 -8.76 6.33 -15.24
N LEU A 68 -8.01 6.82 -16.22
CA LEU A 68 -8.51 7.80 -17.20
C LEU A 68 -9.67 7.23 -18.02
N GLU A 69 -9.51 6.03 -18.56
CA GLU A 69 -10.47 5.37 -19.45
C GLU A 69 -11.76 4.99 -18.70
N LYS A 70 -11.65 4.36 -17.52
CA LYS A 70 -12.82 3.83 -16.78
C LYS A 70 -13.72 4.93 -16.22
N TYR A 71 -13.15 6.06 -15.83
CA TYR A 71 -13.87 7.20 -15.24
C TYR A 71 -14.06 8.35 -16.25
N ALA A 72 -13.68 8.16 -17.52
CA ALA A 72 -13.75 9.17 -18.57
C ALA A 72 -13.13 10.52 -18.14
N ILE A 73 -11.99 10.47 -17.47
CA ILE A 73 -11.30 11.66 -16.96
C ILE A 73 -10.62 12.35 -18.14
N ASP A 74 -10.96 13.61 -18.36
CA ASP A 74 -10.27 14.47 -19.34
C ASP A 74 -8.80 14.65 -18.91
N PRO A 75 -7.81 14.25 -19.73
CA PRO A 75 -6.40 14.47 -19.41
C PRO A 75 -6.05 15.95 -19.14
N GLN A 76 -6.79 16.91 -19.70
CA GLN A 76 -6.58 18.35 -19.43
C GLN A 76 -7.04 18.77 -18.02
N SER A 77 -7.89 17.96 -17.36
CA SER A 77 -8.39 18.21 -16.00
C SER A 77 -7.39 17.87 -14.88
N ILE A 78 -6.18 17.39 -15.24
CA ILE A 78 -5.13 16.99 -14.30
C ILE A 78 -4.05 18.07 -14.24
N GLY A 79 -3.78 18.60 -13.04
CA GLY A 79 -2.76 19.62 -12.79
C GLY A 79 -1.54 19.12 -12.02
N ARG A 80 -1.61 17.91 -11.44
CA ARG A 80 -0.50 17.32 -10.69
C ARG A 80 -0.48 15.80 -10.79
N ILE A 81 0.71 15.21 -10.94
CA ILE A 81 0.93 13.77 -10.87
C ILE A 81 2.16 13.50 -10.00
N ASP A 82 1.99 12.80 -8.88
CA ASP A 82 3.10 12.30 -8.06
C ASP A 82 3.13 10.77 -8.07
N VAL A 83 4.32 10.19 -8.15
CA VAL A 83 4.53 8.74 -8.14
C VAL A 83 5.29 8.33 -6.89
N GLY A 84 4.73 7.43 -6.08
CA GLY A 84 5.45 6.71 -5.05
C GLY A 84 5.93 5.37 -5.57
N THR A 85 7.23 5.13 -5.56
CA THR A 85 7.80 3.84 -5.92
C THR A 85 9.17 3.65 -5.29
N GLU A 86 9.54 2.40 -5.02
CA GLU A 86 10.89 2.01 -4.69
C GLU A 86 11.56 1.12 -5.76
N THR A 87 10.82 0.65 -6.77
CA THR A 87 11.35 -0.01 -7.97
C THR A 87 11.96 1.01 -8.94
N LEU A 88 13.28 0.99 -9.07
CA LEU A 88 14.01 1.90 -9.96
C LEU A 88 14.40 1.22 -11.26
N VAL A 89 14.13 1.88 -12.38
CA VAL A 89 14.63 1.51 -13.72
C VAL A 89 15.55 2.57 -14.32
N ASP A 90 15.59 3.75 -13.70
CA ASP A 90 16.48 4.87 -14.02
C ASP A 90 16.79 5.62 -12.70
N LYS A 91 17.98 6.22 -12.60
CA LYS A 91 18.44 6.93 -11.40
C LYS A 91 18.15 8.43 -11.40
N SER A 92 17.72 8.97 -12.55
CA SER A 92 17.47 10.39 -12.77
C SER A 92 16.09 10.62 -13.39
N LYS A 93 15.76 9.90 -14.46
CA LYS A 93 14.47 10.01 -15.12
C LYS A 93 13.37 9.38 -14.27
N SER A 94 12.39 10.19 -13.88
CA SER A 94 11.23 9.76 -13.09
C SER A 94 10.22 8.95 -13.91
N VAL A 95 9.51 8.03 -13.26
CA VAL A 95 8.31 7.35 -13.77
C VAL A 95 7.26 8.36 -14.18
N LYS A 96 7.09 9.45 -13.41
CA LYS A 96 6.19 10.57 -13.75
C LYS A 96 6.41 11.10 -15.16
N THR A 97 7.65 11.27 -15.60
CA THR A 97 7.93 11.76 -16.96
C THR A 97 7.58 10.75 -18.05
N THR A 98 7.53 9.45 -17.74
CA THR A 98 6.99 8.42 -18.66
C THR A 98 5.46 8.51 -18.74
N LEU A 99 4.78 8.81 -17.64
CA LEU A 99 3.31 8.99 -17.61
C LEU A 99 2.84 10.17 -18.45
N MET A 100 3.66 11.21 -18.64
CA MET A 100 3.32 12.37 -19.48
C MET A 100 2.93 11.99 -20.92
N ARG A 101 3.31 10.79 -21.39
CA ARG A 101 2.87 10.25 -22.69
C ARG A 101 1.34 10.13 -22.80
N LEU A 102 0.65 9.84 -21.70
CA LEU A 102 -0.81 9.72 -21.65
C LEU A 102 -1.53 11.09 -21.74
N PHE A 103 -0.80 12.18 -21.53
CA PHE A 103 -1.33 13.55 -21.47
C PHE A 103 -0.89 14.39 -22.67
N ALA A 104 0.21 14.00 -23.33
CA ALA A 104 0.80 14.75 -24.43
C ALA A 104 -0.12 14.86 -25.66
N GLU A 105 -0.87 13.81 -26.01
CA GLU A 105 -1.80 13.85 -27.15
C GLU A 105 -2.94 14.85 -26.93
N ALA A 106 -3.36 15.05 -25.67
CA ALA A 106 -4.34 16.06 -25.28
C ALA A 106 -3.75 17.47 -25.14
N GLY A 107 -2.43 17.64 -25.36
CA GLY A 107 -1.73 18.92 -25.22
C GLY A 107 -1.48 19.37 -23.78
N ASN A 108 -1.74 18.53 -22.77
CA ASN A 108 -1.54 18.90 -21.36
C ASN A 108 -0.11 18.57 -20.90
N HIS A 109 0.75 19.58 -20.90
CA HIS A 109 2.14 19.48 -20.44
C HIS A 109 2.39 20.18 -19.10
N ASP A 110 1.48 21.07 -18.70
CA ASP A 110 1.56 21.82 -17.45
C ASP A 110 0.95 21.02 -16.31
N ILE A 111 1.72 20.05 -15.83
CA ILE A 111 1.35 19.13 -14.75
C ILE A 111 2.50 19.06 -13.75
N GLU A 112 2.29 19.53 -12.53
CA GLU A 112 3.26 19.46 -11.43
C GLU A 112 3.51 18.02 -10.95
N GLY A 113 4.47 17.86 -10.03
CA GLY A 113 4.77 16.58 -9.37
C GLY A 113 5.83 15.73 -10.09
N ILE A 114 6.41 14.80 -9.32
CA ILE A 114 7.51 13.91 -9.71
C ILE A 114 7.45 12.60 -8.89
N ASP A 115 8.54 11.83 -8.85
CA ASP A 115 8.63 10.63 -8.03
C ASP A 115 9.05 10.97 -6.59
N SER A 116 8.46 10.29 -5.61
CA SER A 116 8.82 10.32 -4.18
C SER A 116 9.23 8.92 -3.73
N LYS A 117 10.39 8.80 -3.08
CA LYS A 117 10.98 7.51 -2.70
C LYS A 117 11.42 7.49 -1.24
N ASN A 118 10.85 6.56 -0.48
CA ASN A 118 11.45 5.99 0.74
C ASN A 118 10.80 4.61 0.97
N ALA A 119 11.39 3.55 0.42
CA ALA A 119 10.82 2.21 0.46
C ALA A 119 9.29 2.21 0.15
N CYS A 120 8.52 1.38 0.85
CA CYS A 120 7.06 1.32 0.78
C CYS A 120 6.32 2.62 1.19
N TYR A 121 7.00 3.64 1.73
CA TYR A 121 6.36 4.89 2.17
C TYR A 121 6.18 5.94 1.06
N GLY A 122 6.89 5.80 -0.06
CA GLY A 122 6.95 6.83 -1.12
C GLY A 122 5.58 7.33 -1.61
N SER A 123 4.59 6.43 -1.70
CA SER A 123 3.21 6.76 -2.12
C SER A 123 2.43 7.57 -1.09
N THR A 124 2.75 7.45 0.20
CA THR A 124 2.15 8.27 1.25
C THR A 124 2.71 9.68 1.22
N ALA A 125 4.02 9.83 0.94
CA ALA A 125 4.61 11.14 0.67
C ALA A 125 3.96 11.81 -0.56
N ALA A 126 3.79 11.06 -1.65
CA ALA A 126 3.09 11.52 -2.85
C ALA A 126 1.64 11.94 -2.56
N LEU A 127 0.89 11.16 -1.77
CA LEU A 127 -0.46 11.51 -1.34
C LEU A 127 -0.49 12.82 -0.56
N PHE A 128 0.36 12.96 0.47
CA PHE A 128 0.41 14.19 1.27
C PHE A 128 0.80 15.40 0.42
N ASN A 129 1.73 15.25 -0.53
CA ASN A 129 2.09 16.32 -1.45
C ASN A 129 0.90 16.75 -2.33
N ALA A 130 0.12 15.80 -2.84
CA ALA A 130 -1.07 16.09 -3.66
C ALA A 130 -2.18 16.79 -2.85
N ILE A 131 -2.48 16.32 -1.63
CA ILE A 131 -3.45 16.97 -0.73
C ILE A 131 -2.99 18.39 -0.39
N ASN A 132 -1.72 18.56 0.00
CA ASN A 132 -1.15 19.86 0.33
C ASN A 132 -1.19 20.81 -0.89
N TRP A 133 -0.93 20.31 -2.10
CA TRP A 133 -0.99 21.11 -3.32
C TRP A 133 -2.42 21.61 -3.58
N ILE A 134 -3.44 20.76 -3.47
CA ILE A 134 -4.86 21.15 -3.63
C ILE A 134 -5.25 22.20 -2.59
N GLU A 135 -4.79 22.07 -1.35
CA GLU A 135 -5.08 23.03 -0.27
C GLU A 135 -4.23 24.32 -0.30
N SER A 136 -3.27 24.41 -1.22
CA SER A 136 -2.32 25.52 -1.33
C SER A 136 -2.85 26.70 -2.14
N SER A 137 -2.13 27.82 -2.10
CA SER A 137 -2.37 28.96 -2.99
C SER A 137 -1.96 28.71 -4.44
N SER A 138 -1.23 27.62 -4.73
CA SER A 138 -0.81 27.25 -6.08
C SER A 138 -1.83 26.34 -6.79
N TRP A 139 -2.88 25.89 -6.09
CA TRP A 139 -3.92 25.08 -6.72
C TRP A 139 -4.63 25.87 -7.81
N ASP A 140 -4.72 25.27 -9.00
CA ASP A 140 -5.29 25.87 -10.20
C ASP A 140 -6.72 25.38 -10.51
N GLY A 141 -7.32 24.63 -9.58
CA GLY A 141 -8.66 24.07 -9.73
C GLY A 141 -8.70 22.66 -10.34
N ARG A 142 -7.58 22.15 -10.86
CA ARG A 142 -7.50 20.80 -11.46
C ARG A 142 -7.27 19.71 -10.43
N ASN A 143 -7.56 18.47 -10.79
CA ASN A 143 -7.34 17.31 -9.93
C ASN A 143 -5.87 16.89 -9.93
N ALA A 144 -5.48 16.13 -8.91
CA ALA A 144 -4.18 15.45 -8.85
C ALA A 144 -4.34 13.94 -9.04
N ILE A 145 -3.34 13.27 -9.61
CA ILE A 145 -3.25 11.80 -9.62
C ILE A 145 -2.05 11.41 -8.76
N VAL A 146 -2.27 10.47 -7.83
CA VAL A 146 -1.19 9.83 -7.08
C VAL A 146 -1.08 8.40 -7.55
N VAL A 147 0.11 8.03 -7.99
CA VAL A 147 0.43 6.67 -8.42
C VAL A 147 1.28 6.01 -7.34
N SER A 148 0.96 4.78 -7.02
CA SER A 148 1.78 3.89 -6.21
C SER A 148 2.04 2.62 -7.02
N GLY A 149 3.20 2.01 -6.89
CA GLY A 149 3.44 0.75 -7.58
C GLY A 149 4.86 0.28 -7.47
N ASP A 150 5.00 -1.04 -7.47
CA ASP A 150 6.28 -1.70 -7.27
C ASP A 150 6.23 -3.15 -7.75
N ILE A 151 7.45 -3.67 -7.93
CA ILE A 151 7.75 -5.09 -8.12
C ILE A 151 8.64 -5.50 -6.94
N ALA A 152 8.06 -6.23 -5.98
CA ALA A 152 8.73 -6.69 -4.77
C ALA A 152 9.33 -8.08 -4.99
N VAL A 153 10.62 -8.09 -5.33
CA VAL A 153 11.38 -9.33 -5.58
C VAL A 153 12.53 -9.46 -4.60
N TYR A 154 12.81 -10.71 -4.20
CA TYR A 154 13.85 -11.07 -3.26
C TYR A 154 14.70 -12.20 -3.81
N ALA A 155 15.96 -12.22 -3.39
CA ALA A 155 16.88 -13.32 -3.67
C ALA A 155 16.35 -14.65 -3.09
N GLU A 156 16.96 -15.75 -3.50
CA GLU A 156 16.64 -17.06 -2.92
C GLU A 156 16.76 -17.07 -1.40
N GLY A 157 15.77 -17.70 -0.75
CA GLY A 157 15.75 -17.85 0.70
C GLY A 157 14.45 -17.33 1.33
N PRO A 158 14.47 -17.10 2.66
CA PRO A 158 13.26 -17.00 3.47
C PRO A 158 12.41 -15.75 3.22
N ALA A 159 12.93 -14.74 2.51
CA ALA A 159 12.20 -13.52 2.17
C ALA A 159 11.44 -13.61 0.82
N ARG A 160 11.81 -14.57 -0.05
CA ARG A 160 11.16 -14.76 -1.37
C ARG A 160 9.63 -14.89 -1.31
N PRO A 161 9.04 -15.62 -0.34
CA PRO A 161 7.58 -15.74 -0.20
C PRO A 161 6.87 -14.47 0.31
N ALA A 162 7.61 -13.40 0.62
CA ALA A 162 7.05 -12.10 1.02
C ALA A 162 7.10 -11.07 -0.13
N GLY A 163 7.32 -11.53 -1.36
CA GLY A 163 7.24 -10.72 -2.58
C GLY A 163 5.81 -10.43 -3.02
N GLY A 164 5.70 -9.86 -4.20
CA GLY A 164 4.43 -9.46 -4.81
C GLY A 164 4.63 -8.36 -5.83
N ALA A 165 3.56 -7.95 -6.49
CA ALA A 165 3.64 -6.89 -7.49
C ALA A 165 2.27 -6.27 -7.76
N GLY A 166 2.25 -4.94 -7.92
CA GLY A 166 1.06 -4.22 -8.36
C GLY A 166 1.27 -2.72 -8.32
N ALA A 167 0.28 -2.00 -8.84
CA ALA A 167 0.20 -0.55 -8.84
C ALA A 167 -1.23 -0.07 -8.61
N CYS A 168 -1.37 1.14 -8.10
CA CYS A 168 -2.63 1.80 -7.87
C CYS A 168 -2.51 3.27 -8.26
N ALA A 169 -3.49 3.78 -9.01
CA ALA A 169 -3.66 5.20 -9.27
C ALA A 169 -4.92 5.69 -8.54
N VAL A 170 -4.80 6.81 -7.82
CA VAL A 170 -5.94 7.47 -7.17
C VAL A 170 -6.07 8.90 -7.70
N LEU A 171 -7.29 9.29 -8.06
CA LEU A 171 -7.63 10.67 -8.39
C LEU A 171 -7.96 11.41 -7.10
N ILE A 172 -7.29 12.53 -6.85
CA ILE A 172 -7.46 13.37 -5.67
C ILE A 172 -8.09 14.71 -6.08
N GLY A 173 -9.10 15.14 -5.33
CA GLY A 173 -9.77 16.42 -5.56
C GLY A 173 -10.72 16.81 -4.42
N PRO A 174 -11.35 17.99 -4.51
CA PRO A 174 -12.33 18.46 -3.54
C PRO A 174 -13.64 17.66 -3.61
N ASN A 175 -14.46 17.75 -2.55
CA ASN A 175 -15.77 17.10 -2.47
C ASN A 175 -15.72 15.58 -2.69
N ALA A 176 -14.66 14.94 -2.23
CA ALA A 176 -14.43 13.52 -2.42
C ALA A 176 -15.38 12.66 -1.56
N PRO A 177 -15.80 11.47 -2.05
CA PRO A 177 -16.51 10.50 -1.22
C PRO A 177 -15.62 9.93 -0.12
N MET A 178 -14.30 9.92 -0.29
CA MET A 178 -13.33 9.46 0.71
C MET A 178 -12.42 10.61 1.11
N VAL A 179 -12.79 11.29 2.20
CA VAL A 179 -12.18 12.56 2.64
C VAL A 179 -10.99 12.31 3.54
N PHE A 180 -9.88 12.98 3.25
CA PHE A 180 -8.69 12.98 4.10
C PHE A 180 -8.92 13.84 5.34
N GLU A 181 -8.53 13.35 6.52
CA GLU A 181 -8.56 14.16 7.73
C GLU A 181 -7.20 14.82 7.97
N PRO A 182 -7.13 16.14 8.23
CA PRO A 182 -5.87 16.90 8.25
C PRO A 182 -5.07 16.69 9.56
N ILE A 183 -5.02 15.46 10.06
CA ILE A 183 -4.27 15.04 11.23
C ILE A 183 -3.54 13.75 10.89
N HIS A 184 -2.22 13.77 11.07
CA HIS A 184 -1.34 12.66 10.76
C HIS A 184 -0.20 12.64 11.79
N GLY A 185 0.06 11.48 12.38
CA GLY A 185 1.23 11.21 13.22
C GLY A 185 2.33 10.60 12.36
N THR A 186 3.56 11.09 12.49
CA THR A 186 4.67 10.68 11.63
C THR A 186 5.89 10.34 12.48
N TYR A 187 6.58 9.27 12.11
CA TYR A 187 7.84 8.85 12.69
C TYR A 187 8.84 8.59 11.56
N MET A 188 10.05 9.10 11.72
CA MET A 188 11.19 8.83 10.83
C MET A 188 12.42 8.60 11.68
N ALA A 189 13.24 7.63 11.30
CA ALA A 189 14.50 7.31 11.98
C ALA A 189 15.50 6.77 10.96
N ASP A 190 16.79 6.83 11.29
CA ASP A 190 17.86 6.23 10.49
C ASP A 190 18.05 4.77 10.92
N THR A 191 17.65 3.83 10.05
CA THR A 191 17.69 2.37 10.29
C THR A 191 18.17 1.62 9.05
N TYR A 192 18.76 0.44 9.27
CA TYR A 192 19.22 -0.47 8.21
C TYR A 192 18.46 -1.79 8.21
N ASP A 193 17.15 -1.74 8.50
CA ASP A 193 16.28 -2.90 8.56
C ASP A 193 15.96 -3.48 7.17
N PHE A 194 15.75 -2.59 6.19
CA PHE A 194 15.55 -2.92 4.78
C PHE A 194 16.09 -1.79 3.90
N TYR A 195 16.99 -2.12 2.96
CA TYR A 195 17.60 -1.13 2.07
C TYR A 195 18.14 -1.77 0.78
N LYS A 196 18.33 -0.99 -0.28
CA LYS A 196 18.82 -1.45 -1.60
C LYS A 196 20.14 -0.75 -1.96
N PRO A 197 21.27 -1.17 -1.36
CA PRO A 197 22.57 -0.51 -1.58
C PRO A 197 23.23 -0.94 -2.89
N GLU A 198 22.92 -2.14 -3.38
CA GLU A 198 23.52 -2.71 -4.58
C GLU A 198 22.70 -2.31 -5.81
N LEU A 199 23.11 -1.22 -6.47
CA LEU A 199 22.37 -0.65 -7.61
C LEU A 199 22.36 -1.56 -8.85
N SER A 200 23.22 -2.59 -8.88
CA SER A 200 23.25 -3.59 -9.93
C SER A 200 22.27 -4.75 -9.72
N SER A 201 21.52 -4.77 -8.62
CA SER A 201 20.58 -5.83 -8.27
C SER A 201 19.19 -5.27 -7.92
N GLU A 202 18.12 -5.98 -8.29
CA GLU A 202 16.77 -5.67 -7.81
C GLU A 202 16.57 -6.04 -6.33
N TYR A 203 17.42 -6.93 -5.80
CA TYR A 203 17.22 -7.53 -4.49
C TYR A 203 17.67 -6.60 -3.35
N PRO A 204 16.85 -6.45 -2.29
CA PRO A 204 17.22 -5.68 -1.11
C PRO A 204 18.19 -6.45 -0.20
N LYS A 205 18.92 -5.69 0.63
CA LYS A 205 19.46 -6.18 1.89
C LYS A 205 18.37 -6.05 2.95
N VAL A 206 18.13 -7.13 3.69
CA VAL A 206 17.05 -7.21 4.68
C VAL A 206 17.57 -7.88 5.94
N ASP A 207 17.41 -7.20 7.07
CA ASP A 207 17.48 -7.82 8.38
C ASP A 207 16.04 -8.13 8.80
N GLY A 208 15.61 -9.38 8.59
CA GLY A 208 14.24 -9.83 8.86
C GLY A 208 13.78 -9.51 10.28
N PRO A 209 14.49 -9.96 11.33
CA PRO A 209 14.19 -9.61 12.72
C PRO A 209 14.12 -8.09 12.97
N ALA A 210 15.08 -7.32 12.48
CA ALA A 210 15.08 -5.86 12.67
C ALA A 210 13.91 -5.17 11.96
N SER A 211 13.53 -5.63 10.76
CA SER A 211 12.40 -5.06 10.00
C SER A 211 11.05 -5.23 10.71
N VAL A 212 10.83 -6.38 11.37
CA VAL A 212 9.61 -6.61 12.16
C VAL A 212 9.56 -5.69 13.37
N ILE A 213 10.68 -5.50 14.06
CA ILE A 213 10.78 -4.61 15.22
C ILE A 213 10.59 -3.15 14.79
N THR A 214 11.28 -2.73 13.73
CA THR A 214 11.23 -1.36 13.21
C THR A 214 9.82 -1.00 12.75
N TYR A 215 9.12 -1.91 12.07
CA TYR A 215 7.72 -1.73 11.69
C TYR A 215 6.82 -1.47 12.91
N MET A 216 6.99 -2.23 14.00
CA MET A 216 6.15 -2.10 15.20
C MET A 216 6.50 -0.86 16.03
N LEU A 217 7.79 -0.53 16.14
CA LEU A 217 8.23 0.70 16.78
C LEU A 217 7.70 1.94 16.05
N ALA A 218 7.81 1.95 14.72
CA ALA A 218 7.29 3.04 13.90
C ALA A 218 5.76 3.16 14.00
N LEU A 219 5.05 2.05 14.18
CA LEU A 219 3.61 2.04 14.47
C LEU A 219 3.31 2.68 15.82
N ASP A 220 4.01 2.27 16.89
CA ASP A 220 3.84 2.87 18.22
C ASP A 220 4.04 4.40 18.18
N GLU A 221 5.14 4.86 17.60
CA GLU A 221 5.51 6.27 17.62
C GLU A 221 4.62 7.12 16.71
N SER A 222 4.29 6.63 15.51
CA SER A 222 3.36 7.35 14.62
C SER A 222 1.94 7.38 15.19
N TYR A 223 1.48 6.31 15.81
CA TYR A 223 0.17 6.25 16.47
C TYR A 223 0.10 7.17 17.68
N LYS A 224 1.12 7.15 18.55
CA LYS A 224 1.27 8.08 19.68
C LYS A 224 1.26 9.54 19.22
N ALA A 225 2.02 9.87 18.16
CA ALA A 225 2.04 11.21 17.58
C ALA A 225 0.66 11.62 17.03
N TYR A 226 -0.04 10.70 16.38
CA TYR A 226 -1.41 10.93 15.89
C TYR A 226 -2.36 11.21 17.07
N LYS A 227 -2.40 10.34 18.09
CA LYS A 227 -3.25 10.51 19.29
C LYS A 227 -3.03 11.86 19.96
N ALA A 228 -1.78 12.29 20.09
CA ALA A 228 -1.45 13.59 20.67
C ALA A 228 -1.99 14.76 19.84
N LYS A 229 -1.90 14.71 18.51
CA LYS A 229 -2.43 15.74 17.62
C LYS A 229 -3.96 15.73 17.58
N ALA A 230 -4.56 14.54 17.49
CA ALA A 230 -6.02 14.35 17.52
C ALA A 230 -6.63 14.87 18.83
N GLY A 231 -6.01 14.56 19.98
CA GLY A 231 -6.43 15.07 21.28
C GLY A 231 -6.40 16.59 21.35
N LYS A 232 -5.33 17.24 20.87
CA LYS A 232 -5.24 18.70 20.80
C LYS A 232 -6.32 19.32 19.90
N ALA A 233 -6.60 18.69 18.75
CA ALA A 233 -7.67 19.13 17.86
C ALA A 233 -9.06 18.98 18.50
N ALA A 234 -9.30 17.89 19.23
CA ALA A 234 -10.54 17.65 19.96
C ALA A 234 -10.75 18.69 21.07
N VAL A 235 -9.72 19.01 21.87
CA VAL A 235 -9.78 20.09 22.87
C VAL A 235 -10.16 21.43 22.25
N LYS A 236 -9.58 21.75 21.09
CA LYS A 236 -9.88 23.01 20.38
C LYS A 236 -11.31 23.06 19.82
N ALA A 237 -11.86 21.90 19.45
CA ALA A 237 -13.22 21.79 18.90
C ALA A 237 -14.30 21.70 19.98
N ALA A 238 -13.97 21.21 21.17
CA ALA A 238 -14.91 21.11 22.28
C ALA A 238 -15.25 22.50 22.86
N ALA A 239 -16.54 22.75 23.10
CA ALA A 239 -16.98 23.83 23.98
C ALA A 239 -16.58 23.46 25.42
N ALA A 240 -16.22 24.46 26.23
CA ALA A 240 -15.68 24.24 27.58
C ALA A 240 -16.58 23.32 28.43
N GLY A 241 -16.08 22.13 28.81
CA GLY A 241 -16.77 21.25 29.76
C GLY A 241 -16.34 19.78 29.76
N ASP A 242 -16.11 19.18 28.59
CA ASP A 242 -15.81 17.74 28.49
C ASP A 242 -14.31 17.49 28.26
N ALA A 243 -13.73 16.59 29.06
CA ALA A 243 -12.39 16.10 28.83
C ALA A 243 -12.40 15.20 27.57
N PRO A 244 -11.56 15.47 26.55
CA PRO A 244 -11.55 14.65 25.36
C PRO A 244 -11.08 13.24 25.67
N VAL A 245 -11.85 12.25 25.22
CA VAL A 245 -11.46 10.84 25.27
C VAL A 245 -10.26 10.64 24.34
N PRO A 246 -9.16 9.98 24.80
CA PRO A 246 -8.03 9.68 23.94
C PRO A 246 -8.44 8.79 22.78
N PHE A 247 -8.00 9.12 21.56
CA PHE A 247 -8.27 8.31 20.38
C PHE A 247 -7.86 6.85 20.59
N SER A 248 -8.70 5.90 20.16
CA SER A 248 -8.45 4.46 20.18
C SER A 248 -8.92 3.80 18.87
N LEU A 249 -8.67 2.50 18.74
CA LEU A 249 -9.20 1.70 17.63
C LEU A 249 -10.74 1.62 17.62
N ASP A 250 -11.42 1.98 18.70
CA ASP A 250 -12.88 2.06 18.75
C ASP A 250 -13.41 3.30 18.00
N ASP A 251 -12.57 4.31 17.75
CA ASP A 251 -12.92 5.52 17.00
C ASP A 251 -12.86 5.35 15.46
N VAL A 252 -12.53 4.15 15.00
CA VAL A 252 -12.48 3.80 13.56
C VAL A 252 -13.24 2.51 13.29
N ASP A 253 -13.95 2.46 12.17
CA ASP A 253 -14.70 1.28 11.74
C ASP A 253 -13.80 0.26 11.04
N TYR A 254 -12.78 0.75 10.34
CA TYR A 254 -11.80 -0.07 9.61
C TYR A 254 -10.37 0.41 9.88
N ALA A 255 -9.44 -0.53 9.93
CA ALA A 255 -8.03 -0.25 10.16
C ALA A 255 -7.16 -0.93 9.11
N LEU A 256 -6.50 -0.11 8.30
CA LEU A 256 -5.67 -0.52 7.19
C LEU A 256 -4.21 -0.28 7.55
N PHE A 257 -3.38 -1.24 7.19
CA PHE A 257 -1.94 -1.23 7.45
C PHE A 257 -1.21 -1.54 6.15
N HIS A 258 0.00 -0.99 5.97
CA HIS A 258 0.92 -1.51 4.99
C HIS A 258 1.08 -3.02 5.24
N SER A 259 0.75 -3.84 4.23
CA SER A 259 0.78 -5.29 4.35
C SER A 259 1.99 -5.86 3.60
N PRO A 260 3.13 -6.10 4.28
CA PRO A 260 4.20 -6.90 3.70
C PRO A 260 3.81 -8.39 3.64
N TYR A 261 2.99 -8.84 4.59
CA TYR A 261 2.33 -10.15 4.62
C TYR A 261 1.26 -10.18 5.72
N GLY A 262 0.27 -11.06 5.60
CA GLY A 262 -0.92 -11.07 6.47
C GLY A 262 -0.62 -11.17 7.97
N LYS A 263 0.39 -11.95 8.37
CA LYS A 263 0.79 -12.09 9.78
C LYS A 263 1.29 -10.78 10.37
N GLN A 264 2.01 -9.96 9.61
CA GLN A 264 2.50 -8.67 10.10
C GLN A 264 1.33 -7.72 10.40
N VAL A 265 0.31 -7.72 9.54
CA VAL A 265 -0.92 -6.94 9.75
C VAL A 265 -1.68 -7.40 10.99
N LEU A 266 -1.81 -8.71 11.19
CA LEU A 266 -2.40 -9.27 12.41
C LEU A 266 -1.68 -8.80 13.68
N LYS A 267 -0.35 -8.82 13.66
CA LYS A 267 0.45 -8.33 14.80
C LYS A 267 0.35 -6.82 14.97
N ALA A 268 0.25 -6.06 13.88
CA ALA A 268 0.11 -4.60 13.91
C ALA A 268 -1.19 -4.18 14.60
N HIS A 269 -2.31 -4.83 14.23
CA HIS A 269 -3.60 -4.64 14.88
C HIS A 269 -3.55 -4.96 16.38
N ALA A 270 -2.98 -6.11 16.74
CA ALA A 270 -2.76 -6.48 18.14
C ALA A 270 -1.89 -5.45 18.90
N ARG A 271 -0.88 -4.87 18.23
CA ARG A 271 -0.02 -3.83 18.81
C ARG A 271 -0.77 -2.53 19.04
N VAL A 272 -1.68 -2.12 18.17
CA VAL A 272 -2.54 -0.94 18.40
C VAL A 272 -3.43 -1.14 19.63
N LEU A 273 -4.03 -2.32 19.77
CA LEU A 273 -4.83 -2.67 20.95
C LEU A 273 -4.02 -2.61 22.24
N TYR A 274 -2.77 -3.06 22.22
CA TYR A 274 -1.85 -2.90 23.35
C TYR A 274 -1.59 -1.42 23.67
N ASN A 275 -1.31 -0.58 22.66
CA ASN A 275 -1.13 0.85 22.85
C ASN A 275 -2.39 1.54 23.41
N ASP A 276 -3.59 1.07 23.08
CA ASP A 276 -4.83 1.58 23.64
C ASP A 276 -4.99 1.19 25.11
N VAL A 277 -4.59 -0.02 25.51
CA VAL A 277 -4.51 -0.43 26.92
C VAL A 277 -3.48 0.40 27.69
N LEU A 278 -2.32 0.68 27.11
CA LEU A 278 -1.31 1.56 27.74
C LEU A 278 -1.87 2.98 27.96
N ALA A 279 -2.61 3.52 26.98
CA ALA A 279 -3.18 4.86 27.05
C ALA A 279 -4.40 4.93 27.99
N ASN A 280 -5.14 3.83 28.13
CA ASN A 280 -6.28 3.72 29.03
C ASN A 280 -6.27 2.37 29.78
N PRO A 281 -5.52 2.27 30.89
CA PRO A 281 -5.44 1.06 31.70
C PRO A 281 -6.76 0.65 32.37
N SER A 282 -7.77 1.53 32.34
CA SER A 282 -9.12 1.28 32.85
C SER A 282 -10.12 0.85 31.76
N SER A 283 -9.66 0.68 30.52
CA SER A 283 -10.51 0.24 29.41
C SER A 283 -11.10 -1.15 29.63
N GLN A 284 -12.24 -1.44 28.97
CA GLN A 284 -12.85 -2.77 29.00
C GLN A 284 -11.87 -3.85 28.53
N LEU A 285 -11.06 -3.55 27.51
CA LEU A 285 -10.03 -4.45 27.01
C LEU A 285 -8.97 -4.73 28.09
N ALA A 286 -8.50 -3.71 28.82
CA ALA A 286 -7.58 -3.90 29.94
C ALA A 286 -8.20 -4.76 31.05
N GLY A 287 -9.50 -4.63 31.30
CA GLY A 287 -10.26 -5.44 32.26
C GLY A 287 -10.41 -6.92 31.85
N SER A 288 -10.22 -7.25 30.58
CA SER A 288 -10.26 -8.64 30.08
C SER A 288 -8.96 -9.42 30.31
N LEU A 289 -7.88 -8.73 30.70
CA LEU A 289 -6.58 -9.33 31.01
C LEU A 289 -6.54 -9.82 32.46
N ALA A 290 -5.87 -10.95 32.71
CA ALA A 290 -5.58 -11.38 34.08
C ALA A 290 -4.66 -10.37 34.77
N ALA A 291 -4.93 -10.02 36.04
CA ALA A 291 -4.22 -8.95 36.73
C ALA A 291 -2.68 -9.06 36.70
N PRO A 292 -2.04 -10.22 36.96
CA PRO A 292 -0.58 -10.34 36.87
C PRO A 292 -0.03 -10.08 35.47
N GLU A 293 -0.71 -10.55 34.43
CA GLU A 293 -0.30 -10.31 33.04
C GLU A 293 -0.50 -8.85 32.63
N ARG A 294 -1.65 -8.27 32.99
CA ARG A 294 -1.95 -6.86 32.74
C ARG A 294 -0.88 -5.96 33.36
N ASP A 295 -0.58 -6.17 34.64
CA ASP A 295 0.37 -5.33 35.36
C ASP A 295 1.80 -5.50 34.79
N ALA A 296 2.18 -6.72 34.38
CA ALA A 296 3.43 -6.96 33.66
C ALA A 296 3.47 -6.21 32.32
N PHE A 297 2.44 -6.29 31.50
CA PHE A 297 2.37 -5.61 30.20
C PHE A 297 2.36 -4.07 30.31
N LEU A 298 1.70 -3.52 31.34
CA LEU A 298 1.67 -2.08 31.61
C LEU A 298 3.03 -1.55 32.12
N SER A 299 3.82 -2.39 32.78
CA SER A 299 5.14 -2.02 33.33
C SER A 299 6.31 -2.27 32.38
N ALA A 300 6.09 -2.98 31.26
CA ALA A 300 7.12 -3.30 30.30
C ALA A 300 7.69 -2.05 29.61
N SER A 301 9.02 -2.03 29.39
CA SER A 301 9.61 -1.02 28.50
C SER A 301 9.16 -1.25 27.06
N GLN A 302 9.25 -0.23 26.21
CA GLN A 302 8.90 -0.35 24.79
C GLN A 302 9.74 -1.45 24.13
N GLU A 303 11.05 -1.45 24.36
CA GLU A 303 11.98 -2.43 23.80
C GLU A 303 11.64 -3.86 24.24
N ALA A 304 11.37 -4.05 25.54
CA ALA A 304 10.96 -5.36 26.06
C ALA A 304 9.64 -5.83 25.45
N SER A 305 8.65 -4.92 25.35
CA SER A 305 7.33 -5.23 24.82
C SER A 305 7.34 -5.59 23.31
N LEU A 306 8.29 -5.06 22.53
CA LEU A 306 8.44 -5.36 21.10
C LEU A 306 8.98 -6.79 20.86
N LEU A 307 9.64 -7.38 21.85
CA LEU A 307 10.22 -8.73 21.80
C LEU A 307 9.36 -9.78 22.51
N ASP A 308 8.34 -9.35 23.27
CA ASP A 308 7.52 -10.23 24.11
C ASP A 308 6.50 -11.04 23.29
N LYS A 309 6.78 -12.34 23.16
CA LYS A 309 5.90 -13.31 22.49
C LYS A 309 4.66 -13.67 23.28
N ASN A 310 4.64 -13.47 24.59
CA ASN A 310 3.41 -13.63 25.37
C ASN A 310 2.46 -12.46 25.07
N LEU A 311 2.95 -11.23 25.14
CA LEU A 311 2.19 -10.03 24.78
C LEU A 311 1.61 -10.14 23.36
N GLU A 312 2.44 -10.49 22.37
CA GLU A 312 2.02 -10.68 20.98
C GLU A 312 0.84 -11.66 20.88
N ARG A 313 0.97 -12.85 21.48
CA ARG A 313 -0.07 -13.89 21.41
C ARG A 313 -1.35 -13.49 22.16
N THR A 314 -1.22 -12.85 23.32
CA THR A 314 -2.36 -12.43 24.14
C THR A 314 -3.20 -11.40 23.39
N PHE A 315 -2.58 -10.34 22.85
CA PHE A 315 -3.32 -9.31 22.12
C PHE A 315 -3.84 -9.77 20.76
N ILE A 316 -3.18 -10.72 20.08
CA ILE A 316 -3.76 -11.39 18.90
C ILE A 316 -5.04 -12.13 19.28
N SER A 317 -5.03 -12.86 20.40
CA SER A 317 -6.19 -13.64 20.85
C SER A 317 -7.36 -12.72 21.23
N LEU A 318 -7.11 -11.69 22.04
CA LEU A 318 -8.10 -10.68 22.43
C LEU A 318 -8.62 -9.90 21.23
N GLY A 319 -7.74 -9.57 20.28
CA GLY A 319 -8.07 -8.80 19.09
C GLY A 319 -8.83 -9.56 18.02
N LYS A 320 -8.99 -10.89 18.13
CA LYS A 320 -9.51 -11.73 17.03
C LYS A 320 -10.83 -11.24 16.42
N ALA A 321 -11.82 -10.88 17.24
CA ALA A 321 -13.10 -10.39 16.74
C ALA A 321 -13.00 -8.98 16.12
N SER A 322 -12.16 -8.11 16.70
CA SER A 322 -11.87 -6.78 16.17
C SER A 322 -11.12 -6.86 14.84
N PHE A 323 -10.14 -7.77 14.71
CA PHE A 323 -9.41 -8.00 13.47
C PHE A 323 -10.35 -8.49 12.35
N ALA A 324 -11.21 -9.46 12.65
CA ALA A 324 -12.17 -10.01 11.69
C ALA A 324 -13.17 -8.97 11.16
N SER A 325 -13.52 -7.96 11.96
CA SER A 325 -14.50 -6.93 11.58
C SER A 325 -13.85 -5.67 10.99
N LYS A 326 -12.73 -5.21 11.55
CA LYS A 326 -12.08 -3.94 11.20
C LYS A 326 -10.96 -4.08 10.16
N VAL A 327 -10.32 -5.25 10.03
CA VAL A 327 -9.10 -5.41 9.20
C VAL A 327 -9.28 -6.42 8.09
N GLU A 328 -9.84 -7.60 8.39
CA GLU A 328 -10.00 -8.70 7.43
C GLU A 328 -10.70 -8.30 6.10
N PRO A 329 -11.74 -7.43 6.10
CA PRO A 329 -12.36 -6.99 4.84
C PRO A 329 -11.42 -6.26 3.89
N ALA A 330 -10.27 -5.77 4.38
CA ALA A 330 -9.27 -5.06 3.61
C ALA A 330 -8.11 -5.96 3.12
N MET A 331 -8.19 -7.29 3.27
CA MET A 331 -7.04 -8.17 3.05
C MET A 331 -7.00 -8.90 1.69
N ALA A 332 -7.99 -8.71 0.81
CA ALA A 332 -8.10 -9.47 -0.44
C ALA A 332 -6.87 -9.34 -1.36
N CYS A 333 -6.37 -8.12 -1.58
CA CYS A 333 -5.13 -7.90 -2.33
C CYS A 333 -3.92 -8.52 -1.65
N SER A 334 -3.76 -8.34 -0.33
CA SER A 334 -2.61 -8.92 0.39
C SER A 334 -2.55 -10.44 0.22
N LYS A 335 -3.70 -11.12 0.34
CA LYS A 335 -3.79 -12.57 0.22
C LYS A 335 -3.52 -13.08 -1.19
N ARG A 336 -3.94 -12.32 -2.21
CA ARG A 336 -3.86 -12.75 -3.61
C ARG A 336 -2.60 -12.29 -4.35
N LEU A 337 -2.08 -11.13 -3.99
CA LEU A 337 -0.99 -10.46 -4.72
C LEU A 337 0.34 -10.50 -3.97
N GLY A 338 0.31 -10.73 -2.66
CA GLY A 338 1.48 -10.54 -1.81
C GLY A 338 1.79 -9.07 -1.54
N ASN A 339 3.06 -8.76 -1.29
CA ASN A 339 3.53 -7.41 -1.01
C ASN A 339 3.69 -6.59 -2.30
N MET A 340 2.94 -5.51 -2.45
CA MET A 340 3.06 -4.56 -3.55
C MET A 340 3.82 -3.28 -3.15
N TYR A 341 4.64 -3.36 -2.10
CA TYR A 341 5.36 -2.23 -1.47
C TYR A 341 4.50 -0.97 -1.32
N THR A 342 4.77 0.09 -2.10
CA THR A 342 4.08 1.38 -1.98
C THR A 342 2.59 1.29 -2.31
N ALA A 343 2.18 0.29 -3.09
CA ALA A 343 0.78 0.04 -3.41
C ALA A 343 0.08 -0.86 -2.38
N SER A 344 0.77 -1.51 -1.43
CA SER A 344 0.15 -2.47 -0.49
C SER A 344 -0.96 -1.85 0.36
N LEU A 345 -0.75 -0.65 0.90
CA LEU A 345 -1.77 0.03 1.72
C LEU A 345 -3.00 0.42 0.88
N TYR A 346 -2.79 0.86 -0.37
CA TYR A 346 -3.88 1.20 -1.29
C TYR A 346 -4.57 -0.07 -1.83
N GLY A 347 -3.85 -1.18 -1.97
CA GLY A 347 -4.46 -2.49 -2.19
C GLY A 347 -5.40 -2.91 -1.06
N CYS A 348 -5.05 -2.58 0.19
CA CYS A 348 -5.94 -2.80 1.33
C CYS A 348 -7.19 -1.91 1.25
N LEU A 349 -7.03 -0.63 0.87
CA LEU A 349 -8.17 0.27 0.65
C LEU A 349 -9.08 -0.24 -0.47
N ALA A 350 -8.52 -0.64 -1.61
CA ALA A 350 -9.30 -1.19 -2.71
C ALA A 350 -10.04 -2.48 -2.32
N SER A 351 -9.40 -3.33 -1.51
CA SER A 351 -10.01 -4.53 -0.95
C SER A 351 -11.21 -4.20 -0.07
N LEU A 352 -11.09 -3.20 0.81
CA LEU A 352 -12.20 -2.74 1.66
C LEU A 352 -13.39 -2.27 0.81
N LEU A 353 -13.13 -1.39 -0.16
CA LEU A 353 -14.17 -0.83 -1.05
C LEU A 353 -14.88 -1.90 -1.89
N SER A 354 -14.17 -2.98 -2.22
CA SER A 354 -14.71 -4.07 -3.03
C SER A 354 -15.40 -5.16 -2.22
N THR A 355 -15.09 -5.26 -0.93
CA THR A 355 -15.63 -6.30 -0.02
C THR A 355 -16.83 -5.81 0.76
N VAL A 356 -16.82 -4.54 1.17
CA VAL A 356 -17.89 -3.95 1.99
C VAL A 356 -18.80 -3.09 1.09
N PRO A 357 -20.11 -3.34 1.09
CA PRO A 357 -21.05 -2.52 0.32
C PRO A 357 -20.97 -1.04 0.72
N SER A 358 -21.00 -0.14 -0.26
CA SER A 358 -20.94 1.32 -0.08
C SER A 358 -21.90 1.84 1.00
N ALA A 359 -23.14 1.32 1.05
CA ALA A 359 -24.13 1.69 2.07
C ALA A 359 -23.70 1.45 3.53
N LYS A 360 -22.75 0.52 3.77
CA LYS A 360 -22.16 0.28 5.10
C LYS A 360 -20.89 1.10 5.34
N LEU A 361 -20.27 1.63 4.29
CA LEU A 361 -19.07 2.45 4.37
C LEU A 361 -19.42 3.92 4.60
N ILE A 362 -20.52 4.43 4.07
CA ILE A 362 -20.91 5.84 4.27
C ILE A 362 -21.03 6.16 5.77
N GLY A 363 -20.35 7.23 6.19
CA GLY A 363 -20.26 7.70 7.56
C GLY A 363 -19.12 7.07 8.37
N THR A 364 -18.46 6.03 7.84
CA THR A 364 -17.38 5.34 8.55
C THR A 364 -16.07 6.11 8.53
N ARG A 365 -15.22 5.83 9.52
CA ARG A 365 -13.85 6.31 9.62
C ARG A 365 -12.87 5.16 9.46
N VAL A 366 -11.85 5.38 8.64
CA VAL A 366 -10.82 4.39 8.30
C VAL A 366 -9.47 4.90 8.78
N SER A 367 -8.74 4.13 9.59
CA SER A 367 -7.33 4.42 9.89
C SER A 367 -6.41 3.83 8.85
N MET A 368 -5.31 4.53 8.58
CA MET A 368 -4.30 4.18 7.60
C MET A 368 -2.92 4.22 8.28
N TYR A 369 -2.19 3.12 8.23
CA TYR A 369 -0.80 3.04 8.67
C TYR A 369 0.12 2.72 7.48
N ALA A 370 0.95 3.69 7.10
CA ALA A 370 2.01 3.49 6.11
C ALA A 370 3.35 3.32 6.81
N PHE A 371 4.17 2.42 6.27
CA PHE A 371 5.52 2.14 6.72
C PHE A 371 6.41 1.90 5.50
N GLY A 372 7.66 2.34 5.56
CA GLY A 372 8.73 1.92 4.66
C GLY A 372 10.05 1.84 5.43
N GLY A 373 10.84 0.79 5.18
CA GLY A 373 12.13 0.56 5.84
C GLY A 373 13.12 1.72 5.61
N GLY A 374 14.08 1.86 6.53
CA GLY A 374 15.07 2.93 6.51
C GLY A 374 15.02 3.99 7.62
N CYS A 375 13.93 4.33 8.33
CA CYS A 375 12.51 4.09 8.08
C CYS A 375 11.69 5.38 8.13
N ALA A 376 10.55 5.36 7.46
CA ALA A 376 9.54 6.41 7.49
C ALA A 376 8.14 5.80 7.64
N ALA A 377 7.32 6.39 8.52
CA ALA A 377 5.98 5.91 8.79
C ALA A 377 5.02 7.04 9.12
N SER A 378 3.75 6.85 8.76
CA SER A 378 2.67 7.74 9.18
C SER A 378 1.40 6.97 9.51
N PHE A 379 0.69 7.45 10.52
CA PHE A 379 -0.67 7.05 10.88
C PHE A 379 -1.61 8.23 10.67
N TRP A 380 -2.71 8.02 9.94
CA TRP A 380 -3.75 9.03 9.72
C TRP A 380 -5.12 8.38 9.59
N THR A 381 -6.15 9.20 9.46
CA THR A 381 -7.53 8.73 9.25
C THR A 381 -8.17 9.39 8.03
N MET A 382 -9.16 8.70 7.49
CA MET A 382 -10.02 9.17 6.41
C MET A 382 -11.48 8.92 6.79
N LYS A 383 -12.40 9.73 6.27
CA LYS A 383 -13.85 9.51 6.39
C LYS A 383 -14.45 9.17 5.05
N ILE A 384 -15.27 8.12 5.00
CA ILE A 384 -16.09 7.83 3.83
C ILE A 384 -17.38 8.63 3.98
N GLN A 385 -17.48 9.75 3.28
CA GLN A 385 -18.65 10.65 3.34
C GLN A 385 -19.66 10.40 2.21
N GLY A 386 -19.22 9.85 1.09
CA GLY A 386 -20.03 9.67 -0.12
C GLY A 386 -20.09 8.24 -0.62
N ASP A 387 -20.90 8.03 -1.66
CA ASP A 387 -21.06 6.73 -2.31
C ASP A 387 -19.75 6.27 -2.96
N THR A 388 -19.36 5.02 -2.70
CA THR A 388 -18.18 4.37 -3.28
C THR A 388 -18.54 3.26 -4.27
N SER A 389 -19.82 3.12 -4.65
CA SER A 389 -20.31 2.03 -5.51
C SER A 389 -19.70 2.09 -6.91
N GLU A 390 -19.56 3.30 -7.46
CA GLU A 390 -18.88 3.49 -8.76
C GLU A 390 -17.42 3.05 -8.68
N ILE A 391 -16.70 3.44 -7.63
CA ILE A 391 -15.28 3.09 -7.45
C ILE A 391 -15.11 1.56 -7.39
N ALA A 392 -15.90 0.90 -6.55
CA ALA A 392 -15.89 -0.56 -6.42
C ALA A 392 -16.25 -1.26 -7.75
N GLY A 393 -17.29 -0.78 -8.43
CA GLY A 393 -17.77 -1.33 -9.70
C GLY A 393 -16.78 -1.18 -10.85
N LYS A 394 -16.12 -0.01 -10.97
CA LYS A 394 -15.13 0.26 -12.02
C LYS A 394 -13.83 -0.50 -11.81
N MET A 395 -13.39 -0.67 -10.55
CA MET A 395 -12.21 -1.50 -10.26
C MET A 395 -12.45 -2.97 -10.61
N ASP A 396 -13.66 -3.48 -10.35
CA ASP A 396 -14.04 -4.90 -10.50
C ASP A 396 -13.02 -5.85 -9.84
N LEU A 397 -12.54 -5.43 -8.66
CA LEU A 397 -11.31 -5.97 -8.08
C LEU A 397 -11.40 -7.46 -7.77
N LEU A 398 -12.42 -7.88 -7.02
CA LEU A 398 -12.53 -9.27 -6.56
C LEU A 398 -12.66 -10.25 -7.74
N ASN A 399 -13.38 -9.87 -8.80
CA ASN A 399 -13.48 -10.66 -10.02
C ASN A 399 -12.12 -10.76 -10.73
N ARG A 400 -11.41 -9.64 -10.88
CA ARG A 400 -10.09 -9.62 -11.53
C ARG A 400 -9.04 -10.43 -10.77
N LEU A 401 -9.05 -10.34 -9.44
CA LEU A 401 -8.22 -11.18 -8.55
C LEU A 401 -8.53 -12.67 -8.75
N GLY A 402 -9.81 -13.04 -8.83
CA GLY A 402 -10.26 -14.40 -9.11
C GLY A 402 -9.86 -14.92 -10.50
N LYS A 403 -9.77 -14.03 -11.50
CA LYS A 403 -9.38 -14.36 -12.89
C LYS A 403 -7.86 -14.47 -13.11
N MET A 404 -7.04 -14.16 -12.11
CA MET A 404 -5.59 -14.38 -12.21
C MET A 404 -5.27 -15.86 -12.45
N LYS A 405 -4.28 -16.12 -13.30
CA LYS A 405 -3.78 -17.47 -13.57
C LYS A 405 -2.89 -17.91 -12.41
N VAL A 406 -3.32 -18.94 -11.68
CA VAL A 406 -2.45 -19.64 -10.73
C VAL A 406 -1.57 -20.58 -11.54
N VAL A 407 -0.25 -20.37 -11.50
CA VAL A 407 0.73 -21.11 -12.32
C VAL A 407 1.71 -21.89 -11.44
N PRO A 408 2.39 -22.92 -11.96
CA PRO A 408 3.41 -23.66 -11.21
C PRO A 408 4.56 -22.77 -10.72
N CYS A 409 5.12 -23.08 -9.55
CA CYS A 409 6.24 -22.33 -8.96
C CYS A 409 7.47 -22.23 -9.88
N GLN A 410 7.67 -23.20 -10.77
CA GLN A 410 8.76 -23.16 -11.74
C GLN A 410 8.66 -21.96 -12.69
N GLU A 411 7.44 -21.57 -13.11
CA GLU A 411 7.25 -20.37 -13.96
C GLU A 411 7.68 -19.09 -13.25
N PHE A 412 7.45 -19.00 -11.94
CA PHE A 412 7.92 -17.88 -11.12
C PHE A 412 9.45 -17.84 -11.04
N VAL A 413 10.08 -18.99 -10.79
CA VAL A 413 11.56 -19.08 -10.75
C VAL A 413 12.16 -18.70 -12.10
N ASP A 414 11.57 -19.13 -13.21
CA ASP A 414 12.06 -18.81 -14.55
C ASP A 414 11.81 -17.34 -14.91
N ALA A 415 10.70 -16.75 -14.49
CA ALA A 415 10.46 -15.31 -14.59
C ALA A 415 11.50 -14.48 -13.82
N LEU A 416 11.86 -14.89 -12.60
CA LEU A 416 12.92 -14.22 -11.83
C LEU A 416 14.27 -14.30 -12.53
N LYS A 417 14.62 -15.44 -13.13
CA LYS A 417 15.87 -15.59 -13.91
C LYS A 417 15.89 -14.66 -15.13
N LEU A 418 14.77 -14.52 -15.85
CA LEU A 418 14.67 -13.56 -16.96
C LEU A 418 14.88 -12.13 -16.48
N ARG A 419 14.25 -11.76 -15.36
CA ARG A 419 14.43 -10.43 -14.77
C ARG A 419 15.88 -10.17 -14.35
N GLU A 420 16.50 -11.12 -13.66
CA GLU A 420 17.90 -11.01 -13.24
C GLU A 420 18.85 -10.92 -14.44
N LYS A 421 18.64 -11.75 -15.48
CA LYS A 421 19.40 -11.73 -16.73
C LYS A 421 19.31 -10.37 -17.43
N ASN A 422 18.12 -9.76 -17.46
CA ASN A 422 17.85 -8.55 -18.23
C ASN A 422 17.97 -7.25 -17.39
N HIS A 423 18.25 -7.35 -16.10
CA HIS A 423 18.45 -6.20 -15.23
C HIS A 423 19.70 -5.41 -15.65
N ASN A 424 19.56 -4.10 -15.87
CA ASN A 424 20.61 -3.20 -16.37
C ASN A 424 21.21 -3.57 -17.75
N VAL A 425 20.53 -4.40 -18.55
CA VAL A 425 20.94 -4.72 -19.92
C VAL A 425 20.33 -3.72 -20.91
N ALA A 426 21.10 -3.34 -21.94
CA ALA A 426 20.64 -2.56 -23.09
C ALA A 426 20.52 -3.44 -24.34
N ASN A 427 19.84 -2.95 -25.37
CA ASN A 427 19.68 -3.61 -26.67
C ASN A 427 19.10 -5.03 -26.56
N PHE A 428 17.94 -5.16 -25.90
CA PHE A 428 17.24 -6.44 -25.79
C PHE A 428 15.73 -6.29 -26.01
N THR A 429 15.12 -7.40 -26.42
CA THR A 429 13.67 -7.57 -26.48
C THR A 429 13.28 -8.54 -25.38
N PRO A 430 12.34 -8.20 -24.48
CA PRO A 430 11.88 -9.13 -23.45
C PRO A 430 11.40 -10.47 -24.02
N GLU A 431 11.70 -11.55 -23.31
CA GLU A 431 11.45 -12.93 -23.74
C GLU A 431 10.12 -13.48 -23.21
N GLY A 432 9.57 -12.89 -22.14
CA GLY A 432 8.28 -13.24 -21.57
C GLY A 432 7.14 -13.21 -22.60
N SER A 433 6.16 -14.09 -22.43
CA SER A 433 5.00 -14.17 -23.34
C SER A 433 4.03 -13.03 -23.12
N ILE A 434 3.57 -12.40 -24.21
CA ILE A 434 2.52 -11.36 -24.18
C ILE A 434 1.17 -11.97 -23.73
N ASP A 435 0.97 -13.29 -23.85
CA ASP A 435 -0.25 -13.97 -23.35
C ASP A 435 -0.37 -13.96 -21.82
N ASN A 436 0.71 -13.60 -21.13
CA ASN A 436 0.76 -13.39 -19.69
C ASN A 436 0.40 -11.96 -19.29
N ILE A 437 0.19 -11.06 -20.25
CA ILE A 437 -0.25 -9.70 -20.03
C ILE A 437 -1.79 -9.66 -20.05
N TRP A 438 -2.37 -8.75 -19.27
CA TRP A 438 -3.81 -8.50 -19.36
C TRP A 438 -4.15 -7.92 -20.75
N PRO A 439 -5.27 -8.33 -21.38
CA PRO A 439 -5.65 -7.76 -22.66
C PRO A 439 -5.76 -6.23 -22.60
N GLY A 440 -5.21 -5.54 -23.59
CA GLY A 440 -5.18 -4.07 -23.64
C GLY A 440 -4.18 -3.37 -22.70
N ALA A 441 -3.47 -4.12 -21.84
CA ALA A 441 -2.49 -3.54 -20.92
C ALA A 441 -1.14 -3.26 -21.61
N TYR A 442 -0.49 -2.18 -21.22
CA TYR A 442 0.87 -1.84 -21.57
C TYR A 442 1.87 -2.89 -21.08
N TYR A 443 2.84 -3.21 -21.92
CA TYR A 443 4.01 -4.04 -21.61
C TYR A 443 5.29 -3.41 -22.18
N LEU A 444 6.45 -3.82 -21.68
CA LEU A 444 7.76 -3.47 -22.21
C LEU A 444 8.01 -4.23 -23.53
N ALA A 445 8.04 -3.50 -24.63
CA ALA A 445 8.25 -4.07 -25.96
C ALA A 445 9.74 -4.26 -26.27
N SER A 446 10.58 -3.28 -25.92
CA SER A 446 12.02 -3.33 -26.15
C SER A 446 12.79 -2.31 -25.30
N VAL A 447 14.09 -2.58 -25.13
CA VAL A 447 15.08 -1.64 -24.61
C VAL A 447 16.20 -1.53 -25.63
N ASP A 448 16.47 -0.33 -26.14
CA ASP A 448 17.48 -0.13 -27.19
C ASP A 448 18.90 0.03 -26.64
N GLU A 449 19.88 0.27 -27.52
CA GLU A 449 21.30 0.40 -27.19
C GLU A 449 21.63 1.60 -26.29
N LYS A 450 20.67 2.52 -26.11
CA LYS A 450 20.77 3.71 -25.25
C LYS A 450 19.86 3.62 -24.03
N TYR A 451 19.42 2.41 -23.67
CA TYR A 451 18.53 2.14 -22.53
C TYR A 451 17.14 2.78 -22.66
N ARG A 452 16.75 3.24 -23.86
CA ARG A 452 15.42 3.84 -24.05
C ARG A 452 14.40 2.70 -24.13
N ARG A 453 13.34 2.82 -23.32
CA ARG A 453 12.30 1.80 -23.18
C ARG A 453 11.10 2.13 -24.06
N THR A 454 10.65 1.15 -24.85
CA THR A 454 9.44 1.24 -25.67
C THR A 454 8.32 0.41 -25.04
N TYR A 455 7.11 0.98 -25.01
CA TYR A 455 5.93 0.33 -24.45
C TYR A 455 4.84 0.24 -25.51
N GLU A 456 4.14 -0.89 -25.53
CA GLU A 456 3.03 -1.21 -26.43
C GLU A 456 1.87 -1.78 -25.62
N LYS A 457 0.64 -1.76 -26.15
CA LYS A 457 -0.52 -2.41 -25.52
C LYS A 457 -0.67 -3.83 -26.04
N ALA A 458 -0.90 -4.79 -25.14
CA ALA A 458 -1.26 -6.16 -25.51
C ALA A 458 -2.56 -6.15 -26.33
N PRO A 459 -2.76 -7.11 -27.26
CA PRO A 459 -3.99 -7.19 -28.04
C PRO A 459 -5.23 -7.16 -27.15
N ALA A 460 -6.25 -6.41 -27.57
CA ALA A 460 -7.56 -6.47 -26.92
C ALA A 460 -8.08 -7.91 -27.02
N GLY A 461 -8.68 -8.43 -25.95
CA GLY A 461 -9.31 -9.75 -25.99
C GLY A 461 -10.43 -9.72 -27.02
N SER A 462 -10.66 -10.84 -27.71
CA SER A 462 -11.95 -11.02 -28.40
C SER A 462 -13.02 -11.14 -27.33
N ASP A 463 -13.89 -10.12 -27.22
CA ASP A 463 -15.04 -10.09 -26.31
C ASP A 463 -15.99 -11.27 -26.52
#